data_AF-A0A943V088-F1
#
_entry.id   AF-A0A943V088-F1
#
_cell.length_a   1.000
_cell.length_b   1.000
_cell.length_c   1.000
_cell.angle_alpha   90.00
_cell.angle_beta   90.00
_cell.angle_gamma   90.00
#
_symmetry.space_group_name_H-M   'P 1'
#
loop_
_entity.id
_entity.type
_entity.pdbx_description
1 polymer ?
#
loop_
_entity_poly.entity_id
_entity_poly.type
_entity_poly.pdbx_seq_one_letter_code
_entity_poly.pdbx_strand_id
1 'polypeptide(L)' 'MKVLVVTAATNSIPRFRIDMIDEFVARGCDVAVLGDEPEKRWRSFFEEHGVRYRSYPVARNGMNPAQDMCTKR' A
#
# COMPACT_ATOMS: atom_id res chain seq x y z
N MET A 1 8.63 -8.57 14.48
CA MET A 1 7.15 -8.48 14.40
C MET A 1 6.76 -8.21 12.95
N LYS A 2 5.57 -8.63 12.48
CA LYS A 2 5.11 -8.39 11.10
C LYS A 2 4.01 -7.34 11.09
N VAL A 3 4.10 -6.36 10.18
CA VAL A 3 3.13 -5.26 10.03
C VAL A 3 2.65 -5.22 8.57
N LEU A 4 1.34 -5.18 8.38
CA LEU A 4 0.71 -5.02 7.08
C LEU A 4 -0.09 -3.72 7.05
N VAL A 5 0.27 -2.80 6.17
CA VAL A 5 -0.45 -1.54 5.97
C VAL A 5 -1.34 -1.68 4.75
N VAL A 6 -2.65 -1.58 4.94
CA VAL A 6 -3.62 -1.69 3.85
C VAL A 6 -4.19 -0.31 3.54
N THR A 7 -4.11 0.11 2.28
CA THR A 7 -4.62 1.40 1.82
C THR A 7 -5.40 1.26 0.51
N ALA A 8 -6.32 2.18 0.28
CA ALA A 8 -7.00 2.38 -1.00
C ALA A 8 -6.67 3.76 -1.60
N ALA A 9 -5.51 4.31 -1.21
CA ALA A 9 -4.96 5.55 -1.71
C ALA A 9 -3.42 5.55 -1.58
N THR A 10 -2.73 4.74 -2.38
CA THR A 10 -1.26 4.62 -2.32
C THR A 10 -0.55 5.97 -2.43
N ASN A 11 -0.97 6.85 -3.35
CA ASN A 11 -0.44 8.20 -3.51
C ASN A 11 -0.46 9.09 -2.27
N SER A 12 -1.29 8.78 -1.28
CA SER A 12 -1.38 9.56 -0.04
C SER A 12 -0.31 9.17 0.99
N ILE A 13 0.28 7.98 0.85
CA ILE A 13 1.27 7.44 1.81
C ILE A 13 2.49 8.34 1.96
N PRO A 14 3.14 8.84 0.88
CA PRO A 14 4.33 9.67 1.01
C PRO A 14 4.10 10.95 1.83
N ARG A 15 2.88 11.51 1.79
CA ARG A 15 2.56 12.75 2.51
C ARG A 15 2.17 12.51 3.97
N PHE A 16 1.48 11.41 4.26
CA PHE A 16 0.76 11.29 5.53
C PHE A 16 1.13 10.09 6.40
N ARG A 17 1.82 9.09 5.84
CA ARG A 17 2.02 7.80 6.50
C ARG A 17 3.44 7.26 6.39
N ILE A 18 4.30 7.84 5.56
CA ILE A 18 5.65 7.31 5.35
C ILE A 18 6.50 7.36 6.63
N ASP A 19 6.47 8.46 7.39
CA ASP A 19 7.23 8.56 8.64
C ASP A 19 6.85 7.47 9.67
N MET A 20 5.57 7.13 9.74
CA MET A 20 5.07 6.04 10.60
C MET A 20 5.55 4.68 10.10
N ILE A 21 5.56 4.47 8.79
CA ILE A 21 6.03 3.24 8.17
C ILE A 21 7.54 3.07 8.42
N ASP A 22 8.31 4.13 8.24
CA ASP A 22 9.75 4.16 8.48
C ASP A 22 10.08 3.86 9.94
N GLU A 23 9.28 4.37 10.89
CA GLU A 23 9.44 4.05 12.30
C GLU A 23 9.19 2.57 12.61
N PHE A 24 8.24 1.90 11.92
CA PHE A 24 8.08 0.46 12.06
C PHE A 24 9.30 -0.31 11.56
N VAL A 25 9.85 0.10 10.42
CA VAL A 25 11.07 -0.49 9.85
C VAL A 25 12.26 -0.27 10.80
N ALA A 26 12.43 0.94 11.34
CA ALA A 26 13.49 1.29 12.29
C ALA A 26 13.45 0.46 13.57
N ARG A 27 12.25 0.04 14.01
CA ARG A 27 12.06 -0.88 15.14
C ARG A 27 12.30 -2.36 14.80
N GLY A 28 12.77 -2.66 13.60
CA GLY A 28 13.01 -4.02 13.13
C GLY A 28 11.73 -4.80 12.79
N CYS A 29 10.63 -4.10 12.47
CA CYS A 29 9.44 -4.78 11.96
C CYS A 29 9.65 -5.20 10.50
N ASP A 30 9.10 -6.35 10.14
CA ASP A 30 8.93 -6.75 8.75
C ASP A 30 7.63 -6.13 8.21
N VAL A 31 7.76 -5.12 7.35
CA VAL A 31 6.65 -4.29 6.88
C VAL A 31 6.32 -4.60 5.42
N ALA A 32 5.02 -4.74 5.14
CA ALA A 32 4.49 -4.76 3.78
C ALA A 32 3.31 -3.78 3.64
N VAL A 33 3.16 -3.21 2.45
CA VAL A 33 2.06 -2.31 2.09
C VAL A 33 1.24 -2.94 0.98
N LEU A 34 -0.08 -3.03 1.19
CA LEU A 34 -1.07 -3.36 0.17
C LEU A 34 -1.74 -2.07 -0.29
N GLY A 35 -1.66 -1.77 -1.57
CA GLY A 35 -2.22 -0.55 -2.15
C GLY A 35 -2.99 -0.76 -3.45
N ASP A 36 -3.74 0.27 -3.86
CA ASP A 36 -4.61 0.26 -5.04
C ASP A 36 -3.87 0.59 -6.36
N GLU A 37 -2.64 1.12 -6.26
CA GLU A 37 -1.88 1.53 -7.44
C GLU A 37 -0.88 0.47 -7.95
N PRO A 38 -0.49 0.49 -9.24
CA PRO A 38 0.34 -0.54 -9.83
C PRO A 38 1.73 -0.70 -9.19
N GLU A 39 2.16 -1.95 -8.95
CA GLU A 39 3.51 -2.26 -8.42
C GLU A 39 4.64 -1.65 -9.27
N LYS A 40 4.50 -1.60 -10.59
CA LYS A 40 5.53 -1.03 -11.49
C LYS A 40 5.85 0.43 -11.15
N ARG A 41 4.90 1.18 -10.61
CA ARG A 41 5.06 2.59 -10.25
C ARG A 41 5.63 2.76 -8.85
N TRP A 42 5.24 1.91 -7.91
CA TRP A 42 5.44 2.14 -6.48
C TRP A 42 6.46 1.22 -5.81
N ARG A 43 6.85 0.12 -6.46
CA ARG A 43 7.80 -0.84 -5.89
C ARG A 43 9.09 -0.17 -5.45
N SER A 44 9.75 0.59 -6.34
CA SER A 44 11.04 1.21 -6.04
C SER A 44 10.95 2.20 -4.88
N PHE A 45 9.89 3.01 -4.83
CA PHE A 45 9.64 3.92 -3.70
C PHE A 45 9.59 3.14 -2.37
N PHE A 46 8.77 2.11 -2.26
CA PHE A 46 8.68 1.36 -1.00
C PHE A 46 9.95 0.55 -0.69
N GLU A 47 10.66 0.05 -1.70
CA GLU A 47 11.93 -0.64 -1.53
C GLU A 47 13.02 0.28 -0.94
N GLU A 48 13.06 1.55 -1.34
CA GLU A 48 13.96 2.56 -0.76
C GLU A 48 13.73 2.77 0.75
N HIS A 49 12.49 2.56 1.21
CA HIS A 49 12.10 2.61 2.62
C HIS A 49 12.23 1.25 3.35
N GLY A 50 12.74 0.20 2.68
CA GLY A 50 12.85 -1.14 3.27
C GLY A 50 11.52 -1.88 3.40
N VAL A 51 10.51 -1.52 2.59
CA VAL A 51 9.15 -2.03 2.67
C VAL A 51 8.78 -2.79 1.40
N ARG A 52 8.05 -3.91 1.54
CA ARG A 52 7.51 -4.63 0.38
C ARG A 52 6.18 -4.03 -0.04
N TYR A 53 6.01 -3.74 -1.33
CA TYR A 53 4.74 -3.27 -1.89
C TYR A 53 4.07 -4.34 -2.75
N ARG A 54 2.76 -4.50 -2.57
CA ARG A 54 1.90 -5.30 -3.43
C ARG A 54 0.64 -4.54 -3.79
N SER A 55 0.27 -4.58 -5.06
CA SER A 55 -1.00 -4.01 -5.50
C SER A 55 -2.13 -5.01 -5.32
N TYR A 56 -3.31 -4.54 -4.94
CA TYR A 56 -4.54 -5.33 -4.94
C TYR A 56 -5.69 -4.51 -5.53
N PRO A 57 -6.66 -5.16 -6.20
CA PRO A 57 -7.78 -4.45 -6.78
C PRO A 57 -8.74 -3.96 -5.68
N VAL A 58 -8.91 -2.64 -5.58
CA VAL A 58 -9.89 -2.04 -4.66
C VAL A 58 -10.47 -0.77 -5.26
N ALA A 59 -11.78 -0.58 -5.07
CA ALA A 59 -12.47 0.65 -5.39
C ALA A 59 -12.71 1.42 -4.09
N ARG A 60 -12.12 2.61 -3.95
CA ARG A 60 -12.14 3.39 -2.70
C ARG A 60 -13.55 3.79 -2.23
N ASN A 61 -14.47 4.00 -3.18
CA ASN A 61 -15.78 4.62 -2.91
C ASN A 61 -16.97 3.72 -3.28
N GLY A 62 -16.75 2.57 -3.94
CA GLY A 62 -17.83 1.64 -4.35
C GLY A 62 -18.92 2.25 -5.24
N MET A 63 -18.66 3.38 -5.91
CA MET A 63 -19.67 4.10 -6.69
C MET A 63 -19.82 3.57 -8.12
N ASN A 64 -18.99 2.60 -8.52
CA ASN A 64 -19.02 2.02 -9.85
C ASN A 64 -19.18 0.50 -9.75
N PRO A 65 -20.41 -0.02 -9.92
CA PRO A 65 -20.70 -1.45 -9.84
C PRO A 65 -19.84 -2.32 -10.77
N ALA A 66 -19.40 -1.78 -11.93
CA ALA A 66 -18.53 -2.51 -12.84
C ALA A 66 -17.11 -2.65 -12.28
N GLN A 67 -16.58 -1.60 -11.63
CA GLN A 67 -15.28 -1.68 -10.95
C GLN A 67 -15.33 -2.59 -9.72
N ASP A 68 -16.48 -2.65 -9.04
CA ASP A 68 -16.68 -3.53 -7.90
C ASP A 68 -16.65 -5.03 -8.27
N MET A 69 -16.96 -5.40 -9.52
CA MET A 69 -16.76 -6.78 -9.97
C MET A 69 -15.28 -7.17 -10.06
N CYS A 70 -14.39 -6.20 -10.28
CA CYS A 70 -12.95 -6.43 -10.37
C CYS A 70 -12.28 -6.58 -9.00
N THR A 71 -12.94 -6.22 -7.89
CA THR A 71 -12.37 -6.33 -6.52
C THR A 71 -12.49 -7.73 -5.92
N LYS A 72 -13.21 -8.66 -6.59
CA LYS A 72 -13.43 -10.05 -6.11
C LYS A 72 -12.36 -11.05 -6.56
N ARG A 73 -11.36 -10.64 -7.36
CA ARG A 73 -10.37 -11.53 -7.98
C ARG A 73 -9.01 -11.47 -7.32
#